data_AF-A0A2C6DV75-F1
#
_entry.id   AF-A0A2C6DV75-F1
#
_cell.length_a   1.000
_cell.length_b   1.000
_cell.length_c   1.000
_cell.angle_alpha   90.00
_cell.angle_beta   90.00
_cell.angle_gamma   90.00
#
_symmetry.space_group_name_H-M   'P 1'
#
loop_
_entity.id
_entity.type
_entity.pdbx_description
1 polymer ?
#
loop_
_entity_poly.entity_id
_entity_poly.type
_entity_poly.pdbx_seq_one_letter_code
_entity_poly.pdbx_strand_id
1 'polypeptide(L)' 'MRHPCLHLKGNWLEEAGFATDTPVIVAVEQGQLVIRLVVE' A
#
# COMPACT_ATOMS: atom_id res chain seq x y z
N MET A 1 22.79 -5.19 -0.78
CA MET A 1 21.79 -5.90 0.04
C MET A 1 20.46 -5.83 -0.69
N ARG A 2 19.72 -6.94 -0.80
CA ARG A 2 18.42 -6.94 -1.48
C ARG A 2 17.34 -6.82 -0.42
N HIS A 3 16.74 -5.64 -0.31
CA HIS A 3 15.63 -5.43 0.59
C HIS A 3 14.37 -6.05 -0.03
N PRO A 4 13.48 -6.65 0.78
CA PRO A 4 12.17 -7.07 0.28
C PRO A 4 11.44 -5.83 -0.25
N CYS A 5 11.00 -5.89 -1.51
CA CYS A 5 10.23 -4.84 -2.15
C CYS A 5 9.00 -5.45 -2.84
N LEU A 6 7.89 -4.71 -2.79
CA LEU A 6 6.68 -5.03 -3.53
C LEU A 6 6.52 -3.96 -4.62
N HIS A 7 6.53 -4.37 -5.88
CA HIS A 7 6.22 -3.48 -6.99
C HIS A 7 4.75 -3.66 -7.37
N LEU A 8 3.95 -2.67 -7.04
CA LEU A 8 2.57 -2.55 -7.49
C LEU A 8 2.56 -1.76 -8.81
N LYS A 9 1.82 -2.22 -9.82
CA LYS A 9 1.79 -1.59 -11.16
C LYS A 9 0.36 -1.44 -11.65
N GLY A 10 0.10 -0.36 -12.38
CA GLY A 10 -1.18 -0.06 -13.03
C GLY A 10 -1.98 1.03 -12.33
N ASN A 11 -3.01 1.53 -13.01
CA ASN A 11 -3.83 2.66 -12.55
C ASN A 11 -4.86 2.26 -11.47
N TRP A 12 -5.07 0.96 -11.26
CA TRP A 12 -6.03 0.43 -10.30
C TRP A 12 -5.77 0.87 -8.85
N LEU A 13 -4.53 1.20 -8.50
CA LEU A 13 -4.20 1.73 -7.17
C LEU A 13 -4.84 3.11 -6.96
N GLU A 14 -4.72 3.99 -7.94
CA GLU A 14 -5.33 5.31 -7.93
C GLU A 14 -6.86 5.19 -7.93
N GLU A 15 -7.41 4.28 -8.75
CA GLU A 15 -8.85 3.97 -8.75
C GLU A 15 -9.35 3.43 -7.40
N ALA A 16 -8.49 2.72 -6.65
CA ALA A 16 -8.76 2.24 -5.30
C ALA A 16 -8.50 3.30 -4.20
N GLY A 17 -8.12 4.52 -4.57
CA GLY A 17 -7.87 5.65 -3.67
C GLY A 17 -6.43 5.79 -3.16
N PHE A 18 -5.50 4.93 -3.61
CA PHE A 18 -4.07 5.00 -3.31
C PHE A 18 -3.31 5.82 -4.34
N ALA A 19 -3.61 7.12 -4.42
CA ALA A 19 -2.88 8.03 -5.31
C ALA A 19 -1.44 8.27 -4.85
N THR A 20 -0.61 8.83 -5.73
CA THR A 20 0.75 9.26 -5.38
C THR A 20 0.68 10.27 -4.22
N ASP A 21 1.69 10.23 -3.33
CA ASP A 21 1.77 11.07 -2.12
C ASP A 21 0.63 10.89 -1.10
N THR A 22 -0.22 9.87 -1.26
CA THR A 22 -1.28 9.55 -0.30
C THR A 22 -0.69 8.80 0.90
N PRO A 23 -0.87 9.27 2.14
CA PRO A 23 -0.37 8.57 3.32
C PRO A 23 -1.14 7.26 3.54
N VAL A 24 -0.40 6.20 3.82
CA VAL A 24 -0.96 4.86 4.06
C VAL A 24 -0.42 4.27 5.36
N ILE A 25 -1.23 3.41 5.96
CA ILE A 25 -0.83 2.51 7.04
C ILE A 25 -0.51 1.15 6.41
N VAL A 26 0.67 0.62 6.75
CA VAL A 26 1.08 -0.73 6.37
C VAL A 26 1.17 -1.57 7.63
N ALA A 27 0.38 -2.63 7.71
CA ALA A 27 0.30 -3.50 8.88
C ALA A 27 0.41 -4.97 8.49
N VAL A 28 0.82 -5.81 9.44
CA VAL A 28 0.73 -7.27 9.31
C VAL A 28 -0.47 -7.74 10.12
N GLU A 29 -1.47 -8.31 9.44
CA GLU A 29 -2.67 -8.83 10.07
C GLU A 29 -2.86 -10.29 9.63
N GLN A 30 -2.93 -11.22 10.58
CA GLN A 30 -3.15 -12.65 10.31
C GLN A 30 -2.17 -13.25 9.26
N GLY A 31 -0.92 -12.75 9.23
CA GLY A 31 0.10 -13.19 8.27
C GLY A 31 0.01 -12.53 6.89
N GLN A 32 -0.86 -11.55 6.70
CA GLN A 32 -1.01 -10.79 5.47
C GLN A 32 -0.50 -9.35 5.63
N LEU A 33 0.11 -8.81 4.59
CA LEU A 33 0.45 -7.39 4.53
C LEU A 33 -0.80 -6.61 4.08
N VAL A 34 -1.32 -5.78 4.96
CA VAL A 34 -2.52 -4.97 4.70
C VAL A 34 -2.11 -3.51 4.54
N ILE A 35 -2.53 -2.89 3.44
CA ILE A 35 -2.29 -1.48 3.13
C ILE A 35 -3.63 -0.76 3.21
N ARG A 36 -3.73 0.26 4.07
CA ARG A 36 -4.94 1.06 4.29
C ARG A 36 -4.65 2.53 4.11
N LEU A 37 -5.62 3.28 3.62
CA LEU A 37 -5.57 4.74 3.63
C LEU A 37 -5.60 5.24 5.07
N VAL A 38 -4.86 6.31 5.36
CA VAL A 38 -5.04 7.06 6.61
C VAL A 38 -6.36 7.81 6.49
N VAL A 39 -7.29 7.57 7.42
CA VAL A 39 -8.53 8.34 7.56
C VAL A 39 -8.30 9.32 8.71
N GLU A 40 -8.48 10.61 8.44
CA GLU A 40 -8.48 11.68 9.46
C GLU A 40 -9.70 11.60 10.38
#